data_AF-A0A644X3S7-F1
#
_entry.id   AF-A0A644X3S7-F1
#
_cell.length_a   1.000
_cell.length_b   1.000
_cell.length_c   1.000
_cell.angle_alpha   90.00
_cell.angle_beta   90.00
_cell.angle_gamma   90.00
#
_symmetry.space_group_name_H-M   'P 1'
#
loop_
_entity.id
_entity.type
_entity.pdbx_description
1 polymer ?
#
loop_
_entity_poly.entity_id
_entity_poly.type
_entity_poly.pdbx_seq_one_letter_code
_entity_poly.pdbx_strand_id
1 'polypeptide(L)'
;MKITKNKIISAVVVLSILAAAWFYGGDYAGKSSALEGTKAVETVQTATPPADQSGQADMAEDTLKGSGEETSEKETQTKSPAVAANQQTGTEVSGTAEPSATPGAYLTDPVPSGKPEPVEPESAEVTEKAHTCTLQVTCKTILDNKDSFSEDKLEVLPTDGVLFPETEVTFYEGESVFNVLQREMKKAGIQMEFEATPIYNSRYIGGIGNIYEYDCGELSGWMYRVNGWFPNYGCSRYQLKDGDAVEWVYTCDYGRDVGGDYAANSGGEG
;
A
#
# COMPACT_ATOMS: atom_id res chain seq x y z
N MET A 1 36.21 2.15 40.40
CA MET A 1 35.34 2.72 39.34
C MET A 1 34.27 3.57 40.02
N LYS A 2 34.11 4.86 39.72
CA LYS A 2 33.09 5.70 40.39
C LYS A 2 31.74 5.51 39.69
N ILE A 3 30.81 4.81 40.36
CA ILE A 3 29.44 4.64 39.86
C ILE A 3 28.68 5.95 40.09
N THR A 4 28.26 6.60 39.01
CA THR A 4 27.43 7.81 39.07
C THR A 4 25.97 7.44 39.31
N LYS A 5 25.25 8.24 40.12
CA LYS A 5 23.89 7.93 40.60
C LYS A 5 22.91 7.59 39.45
N ASN A 6 23.06 8.24 38.30
CA ASN A 6 22.24 8.01 37.11
C ASN A 6 22.29 6.55 36.61
N LYS A 7 23.44 5.87 36.73
CA LYS A 7 23.57 4.45 36.35
C LYS A 7 22.83 3.50 37.29
N ILE A 8 22.63 3.89 38.55
CA ILE A 8 21.86 3.11 39.53
C ILE A 8 20.36 3.24 39.21
N ILE A 9 19.89 4.43 38.85
CA ILE A 9 18.49 4.68 38.49
C ILE A 9 18.10 3.87 37.24
N SER A 10 18.92 3.88 36.18
CA SER A 10 18.64 3.07 34.98
C SER A 10 18.58 1.56 35.26
N ALA A 11 19.44 1.04 36.14
CA ALA A 11 19.42 -0.38 36.50
C ALA A 11 18.16 -0.79 37.28
N VAL A 12 17.68 0.07 38.18
CA VAL A 12 16.46 -0.17 38.97
C VAL A 12 15.20 -0.12 38.09
N VAL A 13 15.13 0.84 37.14
CA VAL A 13 13.99 0.94 36.20
C VAL A 13 13.88 -0.29 35.30
N VAL A 14 14.99 -0.78 34.74
CA VAL A 14 14.99 -1.99 33.89
C VAL A 14 14.59 -3.24 34.69
N LEU A 15 15.05 -3.38 35.94
CA LEU A 15 14.64 -4.50 36.81
C LEU A 15 13.16 -4.44 37.19
N SER A 16 12.57 -3.26 37.40
CA SER A 16 11.13 -3.14 37.67
C SER A 16 10.25 -3.47 36.45
N ILE A 17 10.69 -3.14 35.24
CA ILE A 17 9.97 -3.49 34.00
C ILE A 17 9.97 -5.02 33.78
N LEU A 18 11.10 -5.69 34.06
CA LEU A 18 11.19 -7.15 33.96
C LEU A 18 10.35 -7.88 35.03
N ALA A 19 10.20 -7.31 36.22
CA ALA A 19 9.34 -7.90 37.26
C ALA A 19 7.83 -7.79 36.92
N ALA A 20 7.40 -6.72 36.26
CA ALA A 20 6.00 -6.54 35.86
C ALA A 20 5.54 -7.61 34.85
N ALA A 21 6.42 -8.01 33.93
CA ALA A 21 6.15 -9.10 32.97
C ALA A 21 5.91 -10.46 33.65
N TRP A 22 6.47 -10.69 34.84
CA TRP A 22 6.30 -11.94 35.59
C TRP A 22 5.02 -12.01 36.43
N PHE A 23 4.37 -10.87 36.69
CA PHE A 23 3.15 -10.79 37.51
C PHE A 23 1.85 -10.56 36.70
N TYR A 24 1.96 -10.15 35.43
CA TYR A 24 0.80 -9.96 34.53
C TYR A 24 0.86 -10.77 33.22
N GLY A 25 1.97 -11.47 32.93
CA GLY A 25 2.10 -12.37 31.78
C GLY A 25 1.53 -13.77 32.04
N GLY A 26 0.21 -13.89 32.21
CA GLY A 26 -0.46 -15.14 32.58
C GLY A 26 -1.47 -15.66 31.54
N ASP A 27 -1.14 -16.81 30.96
CA ASP A 27 -2.02 -17.79 30.28
C ASP A 27 -2.64 -17.44 28.90
N TYR A 28 -1.98 -17.98 27.84
CA TYR A 28 -2.62 -18.36 26.57
C TYR A 28 -2.18 -19.79 26.19
N ALA A 29 -2.49 -20.79 27.01
CA ALA A 29 -2.21 -22.19 26.67
C ALA A 29 -3.20 -23.22 27.27
N GLY A 30 -4.45 -23.18 26.78
CA GLY A 30 -5.25 -24.37 26.48
C GLY A 30 -5.66 -25.32 27.62
N LYS A 31 -6.99 -25.41 27.84
CA LYS A 31 -7.68 -26.67 28.17
C LYS A 31 -9.19 -26.55 27.96
N SER A 32 -9.73 -27.27 26.97
CA SER A 32 -11.16 -27.60 26.95
C SER A 32 -11.39 -28.76 27.92
N SER A 33 -12.17 -28.51 28.97
CA SER A 33 -12.57 -29.55 29.91
C SER A 33 -13.66 -30.42 29.31
N ALA A 34 -13.41 -31.73 29.22
CA ALA A 34 -14.45 -32.71 28.97
C ALA A 34 -15.21 -33.02 30.28
N LEU A 35 -16.53 -33.19 30.18
CA LEU A 35 -17.37 -33.87 31.18
C LEU A 35 -18.44 -34.68 30.43
N GLU A 36 -18.67 -35.91 30.90
CA GLU A 36 -19.39 -36.97 30.17
C GLU A 36 -20.91 -36.94 30.33
N GLY A 37 -21.62 -37.58 29.40
CA GLY A 37 -23.10 -37.65 29.36
C GLY A 37 -23.67 -38.82 28.53
N THR A 38 -23.08 -40.01 28.69
CA THR A 38 -23.54 -41.35 28.25
C THR A 38 -24.86 -41.53 27.45
N LYS A 39 -24.76 -42.20 26.29
CA LYS A 39 -25.32 -43.56 26.08
C LYS A 39 -24.75 -44.26 24.84
N ALA A 40 -24.67 -45.59 24.89
CA ALA A 40 -23.91 -46.43 23.95
C ALA A 40 -24.80 -47.22 22.98
N VAL A 41 -24.20 -47.67 21.85
CA VAL A 41 -24.36 -49.01 21.27
C VAL A 41 -23.00 -49.48 20.72
N GLU A 42 -22.71 -50.78 20.89
CA GLU A 42 -21.50 -51.53 20.45
C GLU A 42 -21.27 -51.52 18.91
N THR A 43 -20.08 -51.49 18.30
CA THR A 43 -18.76 -52.20 18.41
C THR A 43 -18.55 -53.17 17.22
N VAL A 44 -17.27 -53.45 16.87
CA VAL A 44 -16.72 -54.42 15.86
C VAL A 44 -16.54 -53.82 14.43
N GLN A 45 -15.34 -53.74 13.82
CA GLN A 45 -13.95 -53.89 14.34
C GLN A 45 -12.84 -53.30 13.38
N THR A 46 -11.60 -53.72 13.64
CA THR A 46 -10.24 -53.50 13.09
C THR A 46 -9.96 -54.18 11.72
N ALA A 47 -8.82 -54.00 11.01
CA ALA A 47 -7.44 -53.72 11.45
C ALA A 47 -6.51 -53.09 10.37
N THR A 48 -5.34 -52.62 10.81
CA THR A 48 -4.23 -52.04 10.01
C THR A 48 -3.07 -53.08 9.81
N PRO A 49 -1.88 -52.76 9.24
CA PRO A 49 -1.36 -53.42 8.03
C PRO A 49 -0.12 -54.30 8.30
N PRO A 50 0.59 -54.71 7.23
CA PRO A 50 2.05 -54.79 7.28
C PRO A 50 2.75 -54.05 6.12
N ALA A 51 4.02 -53.74 6.32
CA ALA A 51 4.98 -53.37 5.28
C ALA A 51 6.02 -54.49 5.12
N ASP A 52 6.64 -54.65 3.94
CA ASP A 52 8.12 -54.68 3.78
C ASP A 52 8.55 -54.73 2.29
N GLN A 53 9.76 -54.23 1.99
CA GLN A 53 10.79 -54.58 0.97
C GLN A 53 10.42 -55.17 -0.44
N SER A 54 11.24 -55.06 -1.50
CA SER A 54 12.56 -54.42 -1.78
C SER A 54 12.78 -54.36 -3.31
N GLY A 55 13.78 -53.61 -3.82
CA GLY A 55 14.14 -53.66 -5.26
C GLY A 55 15.20 -52.66 -5.75
N GLN A 56 16.47 -53.08 -5.73
CA GLN A 56 17.65 -52.39 -6.30
C GLN A 56 18.30 -53.30 -7.37
N ALA A 57 19.06 -52.87 -8.38
CA ALA A 57 19.52 -51.52 -8.81
C ALA A 57 19.74 -51.56 -10.38
N ASP A 58 20.61 -50.83 -11.11
CA ASP A 58 21.74 -49.96 -10.73
C ASP A 58 22.20 -48.97 -11.85
N MET A 59 23.17 -48.14 -11.45
CA MET A 59 24.08 -47.16 -12.09
C MET A 59 24.74 -47.48 -13.46
N ALA A 60 25.07 -46.42 -14.21
CA ALA A 60 26.36 -46.27 -14.92
C ALA A 60 26.66 -44.80 -15.25
N GLU A 61 27.78 -44.29 -14.75
CA GLU A 61 28.38 -42.97 -15.02
C GLU A 61 29.72 -43.21 -15.73
N ASP A 62 30.06 -42.46 -16.78
CA ASP A 62 31.46 -42.25 -17.19
C ASP A 62 31.65 -40.90 -17.91
N THR A 63 32.87 -40.39 -17.86
CA THR A 63 33.26 -38.98 -18.03
C THR A 63 34.27 -38.81 -19.18
N LEU A 64 34.65 -37.54 -19.46
CA LEU A 64 35.85 -37.04 -20.18
C LEU A 64 35.63 -36.63 -21.67
N LYS A 65 36.26 -35.56 -22.21
CA LYS A 65 37.00 -34.40 -21.63
C LYS A 65 37.39 -33.38 -22.72
N GLY A 66 37.35 -32.07 -22.39
CA GLY A 66 38.07 -30.97 -23.09
C GLY A 66 37.40 -30.43 -24.37
N SER A 67 37.69 -29.22 -24.88
CA SER A 67 38.55 -28.09 -24.48
C SER A 67 38.14 -26.89 -25.38
N GLY A 68 38.27 -25.59 -25.06
CA GLY A 68 38.84 -24.89 -23.89
C GLY A 68 38.47 -23.39 -23.88
N GLU A 69 39.37 -22.55 -23.35
CA GLU A 69 39.30 -21.09 -23.12
C GLU A 69 38.98 -20.23 -24.39
N GLU A 70 38.56 -18.95 -24.34
CA GLU A 70 39.08 -17.84 -23.52
C GLU A 70 38.08 -16.77 -23.03
N THR A 71 38.55 -16.08 -21.99
CA THR A 71 38.03 -14.91 -21.27
C THR A 71 38.10 -13.60 -22.08
N SER A 72 37.19 -12.65 -21.83
CA SER A 72 37.57 -11.24 -21.59
C SER A 72 36.43 -10.45 -20.93
N GLU A 73 36.78 -9.35 -20.28
CA GLU A 73 35.92 -8.59 -19.36
C GLU A 73 35.35 -7.29 -19.97
N LYS A 74 34.22 -6.84 -19.41
CA LYS A 74 33.90 -5.41 -19.09
C LYS A 74 33.78 -4.39 -20.25
N GLU A 75 32.60 -3.77 -20.39
CA GLU A 75 32.40 -2.38 -19.92
C GLU A 75 30.93 -1.90 -19.94
N THR A 76 30.62 -1.06 -18.95
CA THR A 76 29.32 -0.39 -18.75
C THR A 76 29.15 0.78 -19.71
N GLN A 77 27.95 0.98 -20.28
CA GLN A 77 27.57 2.34 -20.69
C GLN A 77 26.07 2.64 -20.67
N THR A 78 25.69 3.46 -19.68
CA THR A 78 24.41 4.18 -19.56
C THR A 78 24.22 5.16 -20.73
N LYS A 79 23.01 5.29 -21.26
CA LYS A 79 22.60 6.47 -22.06
C LYS A 79 21.21 6.98 -21.68
N SER A 80 21.22 8.02 -20.85
CA SER A 80 20.12 8.97 -20.72
C SER A 80 20.31 10.09 -21.77
N PRO A 81 19.25 10.57 -22.45
CA PRO A 81 19.33 11.73 -23.34
C PRO A 81 19.19 13.04 -22.54
N ALA A 82 20.23 13.87 -22.57
CA ALA A 82 20.22 15.19 -21.94
C ALA A 82 19.51 16.24 -22.81
N VAL A 83 18.63 17.03 -22.20
CA VAL A 83 17.97 18.19 -22.84
C VAL A 83 18.91 19.39 -22.83
N ALA A 84 19.05 20.07 -23.97
CA ALA A 84 19.88 21.25 -24.11
C ALA A 84 19.20 22.51 -23.54
N ALA A 85 19.88 23.21 -22.64
CA ALA A 85 19.46 24.53 -22.18
C ALA A 85 19.80 25.60 -23.23
N ASN A 86 18.90 26.57 -23.43
CA ASN A 86 19.20 27.82 -24.10
C ASN A 86 18.67 28.99 -23.25
N GLN A 87 19.53 29.95 -22.92
CA GLN A 87 19.17 31.14 -22.15
C GLN A 87 19.02 32.33 -23.09
N GLN A 88 17.96 33.13 -22.94
CA GLN A 88 18.06 34.56 -23.20
C GLN A 88 17.09 35.40 -22.35
N THR A 89 17.45 36.66 -22.18
CA THR A 89 17.14 37.51 -21.03
C THR A 89 16.08 38.56 -21.34
N GLY A 90 15.30 39.03 -20.34
CA GLY A 90 14.92 40.45 -20.31
C GLY A 90 13.61 40.86 -19.63
N THR A 91 13.77 41.80 -18.68
CA THR A 91 12.85 42.93 -18.35
C THR A 91 11.91 42.79 -17.14
N GLU A 92 12.17 43.61 -16.11
CA GLU A 92 11.25 43.92 -14.99
C GLU A 92 10.22 44.99 -15.39
N VAL A 93 8.99 44.92 -14.87
CA VAL A 93 8.22 46.10 -14.40
C VAL A 93 7.35 45.69 -13.19
N SER A 94 7.26 46.58 -12.19
CA SER A 94 6.53 46.43 -10.93
C SER A 94 5.01 46.64 -11.03
N GLY A 95 4.21 45.99 -10.16
CA GLY A 95 2.78 46.26 -9.98
C GLY A 95 2.11 45.35 -8.94
N THR A 96 1.64 45.91 -7.83
CA THR A 96 1.15 45.17 -6.63
C THR A 96 -0.30 44.67 -6.75
N ALA A 97 -0.51 43.36 -6.60
CA ALA A 97 -1.68 42.75 -5.95
C ALA A 97 -1.42 41.25 -5.71
N GLU A 98 -1.57 40.74 -4.50
CA GLU A 98 -1.55 39.28 -4.24
C GLU A 98 -2.92 38.66 -4.53
N PRO A 99 -2.94 37.58 -5.33
CA PRO A 99 -3.82 36.45 -5.09
C PRO A 99 -3.00 35.21 -4.71
N SER A 100 -3.31 34.61 -3.56
CA SER A 100 -2.71 33.35 -3.12
C SER A 100 -3.30 32.17 -3.91
N ALA A 101 -2.69 31.85 -5.04
CA ALA A 101 -2.65 30.51 -5.65
C ALA A 101 -1.65 30.56 -6.81
N THR A 102 -0.66 29.65 -6.84
CA THR A 102 0.29 29.56 -7.96
C THR A 102 0.00 28.30 -8.78
N PRO A 103 -0.77 28.39 -9.89
CA PRO A 103 -0.68 27.39 -10.94
C PRO A 103 0.78 27.28 -11.42
N GLY A 104 1.33 26.07 -11.47
CA GLY A 104 2.64 25.80 -12.07
C GLY A 104 3.80 25.38 -11.16
N ALA A 105 3.57 25.05 -9.88
CA ALA A 105 4.58 24.35 -9.06
C ALA A 105 4.65 22.83 -9.36
N TYR A 106 3.52 22.24 -9.75
CA TYR A 106 3.33 20.82 -10.03
C TYR A 106 2.62 20.65 -11.38
N LEU A 107 2.81 19.51 -12.05
CA LEU A 107 2.18 19.22 -13.35
C LEU A 107 0.72 18.77 -13.20
N THR A 108 -0.09 19.59 -12.54
CA THR A 108 -1.52 19.35 -12.28
C THR A 108 -2.37 20.48 -12.83
N ASP A 109 -3.52 20.16 -13.41
CA ASP A 109 -4.51 21.15 -13.82
C ASP A 109 -4.98 22.03 -12.64
N PRO A 110 -5.53 23.24 -12.92
CA PRO A 110 -6.18 24.05 -11.91
C PRO A 110 -7.31 23.28 -11.19
N VAL A 111 -7.42 23.47 -9.88
CA VAL A 111 -8.51 22.88 -9.09
C VAL A 111 -9.86 23.49 -9.50
N PRO A 112 -10.92 22.70 -9.74
CA PRO A 112 -12.24 23.24 -10.06
C PRO A 112 -12.82 24.08 -8.91
N SER A 113 -13.45 25.21 -9.24
CA SER A 113 -14.01 26.13 -8.25
C SER A 113 -14.96 25.43 -7.25
N GLY A 114 -14.76 25.68 -5.96
CA GLY A 114 -15.53 25.08 -4.87
C GLY A 114 -15.06 23.69 -4.43
N LYS A 115 -14.02 23.13 -5.05
CA LYS A 115 -13.33 21.94 -4.54
C LYS A 115 -12.27 22.32 -3.50
N PRO A 116 -11.87 21.38 -2.61
CA PRO A 116 -10.71 21.57 -1.75
C PRO A 116 -9.45 21.86 -2.57
N GLU A 117 -8.69 22.87 -2.16
CA GLU A 117 -7.35 23.14 -2.67
C GLU A 117 -6.32 22.18 -2.03
N PRO A 118 -5.24 21.81 -2.74
CA PRO A 118 -4.17 21.00 -2.18
C PRO A 118 -3.37 21.76 -1.11
N VAL A 119 -2.93 21.04 -0.09
CA VAL A 119 -2.04 21.53 0.97
C VAL A 119 -0.67 20.86 0.82
N GLU A 120 0.42 21.58 1.02
CA GLU A 120 1.76 20.98 0.97
C GLU A 120 1.99 20.09 2.20
N PRO A 121 2.39 18.81 2.04
CA PRO A 121 2.41 17.86 3.16
C PRO A 121 3.40 18.24 4.27
N GLU A 122 4.45 19.01 3.96
CA GLU A 122 5.41 19.55 4.93
C GLU A 122 4.89 20.73 5.75
N SER A 123 3.78 21.36 5.32
CA SER A 123 3.13 22.48 6.02
C SER A 123 1.89 22.07 6.83
N ALA A 124 1.49 20.80 6.73
CA ALA A 124 0.37 20.26 7.49
C ALA A 124 0.73 20.08 8.98
N GLU A 125 0.09 20.86 9.85
CA GLU A 125 0.17 20.67 11.30
C GLU A 125 -0.89 19.65 11.75
N VAL A 126 -0.46 18.44 12.15
CA VAL A 126 -1.35 17.42 12.73
C VAL A 126 -1.56 17.69 14.22
N THR A 127 -2.81 17.71 14.66
CA THR A 127 -3.20 17.95 16.06
C THR A 127 -3.97 16.77 16.65
N GLU A 128 -4.08 16.66 17.97
CA GLU A 128 -4.83 15.57 18.65
C GLU A 128 -6.36 15.68 18.50
N LYS A 129 -6.88 16.63 17.73
CA LYS A 129 -8.33 16.82 17.52
C LYS A 129 -8.85 15.78 16.53
N ALA A 130 -9.59 14.81 17.06
CA ALA A 130 -10.21 13.74 16.28
C ALA A 130 -11.45 14.22 15.51
N HIS A 131 -11.59 13.68 14.30
CA HIS A 131 -12.72 13.80 13.36
C HIS A 131 -13.01 12.43 12.75
N THR A 132 -14.10 12.28 11.98
CA THR A 132 -14.46 11.03 11.30
C THR A 132 -14.61 11.20 9.80
N CYS A 133 -14.22 10.17 9.04
CA CYS A 133 -14.50 10.03 7.61
C CYS A 133 -14.88 8.57 7.33
N THR A 134 -15.45 8.27 6.15
CA THR A 134 -15.55 6.88 5.69
C THR A 134 -14.38 6.56 4.76
N LEU A 135 -13.90 5.31 4.84
CA LEU A 135 -12.92 4.75 3.92
C LEU A 135 -13.45 3.45 3.31
N GLN A 136 -13.33 3.32 1.99
CA GLN A 136 -13.61 2.09 1.24
C GLN A 136 -12.48 1.82 0.24
N VAL A 137 -12.11 0.55 0.01
CA VAL A 137 -11.16 0.15 -1.05
C VAL A 137 -11.76 -1.01 -1.85
N THR A 138 -11.95 -0.82 -3.17
CA THR A 138 -12.55 -1.82 -4.05
C THR A 138 -11.85 -1.97 -5.40
N CYS A 139 -11.89 -3.19 -5.91
CA CYS A 139 -11.42 -3.61 -7.24
C CYS A 139 -12.57 -4.22 -8.07
N LYS A 140 -13.81 -3.75 -7.86
CA LYS A 140 -15.04 -4.31 -8.47
C LYS A 140 -14.99 -4.37 -10.00
N THR A 141 -14.39 -3.38 -10.64
CA THR A 141 -14.16 -3.31 -12.09
C THR A 141 -13.42 -4.52 -12.65
N ILE A 142 -12.51 -5.12 -11.88
CA ILE A 142 -11.79 -6.34 -12.25
C ILE A 142 -12.77 -7.51 -12.43
N LEU A 143 -13.89 -7.55 -11.70
CA LEU A 143 -14.89 -8.62 -11.83
C LEU A 143 -15.58 -8.64 -13.19
N ASP A 144 -15.74 -7.46 -13.80
CA ASP A 144 -16.31 -7.30 -15.14
C ASP A 144 -15.25 -7.35 -16.26
N ASN A 145 -13.96 -7.26 -15.90
CA ASN A 145 -12.81 -7.23 -16.82
C ASN A 145 -11.81 -8.38 -16.57
N LYS A 146 -12.26 -9.53 -16.03
CA LYS A 146 -11.39 -10.64 -15.62
C LYS A 146 -10.48 -11.18 -16.71
N ASP A 147 -10.92 -11.16 -17.96
CA ASP A 147 -10.13 -11.61 -19.13
C ASP A 147 -8.88 -10.75 -19.38
N SER A 148 -8.80 -9.56 -18.77
CA SER A 148 -7.61 -8.69 -18.79
C SER A 148 -6.79 -8.76 -17.49
N PHE A 149 -7.28 -9.43 -16.44
CA PHE A 149 -6.62 -9.51 -15.15
C PHE A 149 -5.52 -10.58 -15.13
N SER A 150 -4.41 -10.31 -14.43
CA SER A 150 -3.30 -11.25 -14.30
C SER A 150 -3.76 -12.61 -13.71
N GLU A 151 -3.69 -13.68 -14.50
CA GLU A 151 -4.22 -15.01 -14.14
C GLU A 151 -3.60 -15.59 -12.85
N ASP A 152 -2.33 -15.29 -12.59
CA ASP A 152 -1.58 -15.69 -11.40
C ASP A 152 -2.05 -14.99 -10.11
N LYS A 153 -2.80 -13.89 -10.22
CA LYS A 153 -3.32 -13.09 -9.09
C LYS A 153 -4.79 -13.37 -8.77
N LEU A 154 -5.44 -14.34 -9.43
CA LEU A 154 -6.84 -14.69 -9.17
C LEU A 154 -7.12 -15.11 -7.71
N GLU A 155 -6.11 -15.56 -6.96
CA GLU A 155 -6.23 -15.90 -5.53
C GLU A 155 -6.29 -14.68 -4.59
N VAL A 156 -5.77 -13.51 -4.99
CA VAL A 156 -5.82 -12.28 -4.18
C VAL A 156 -7.04 -11.40 -4.50
N LEU A 157 -7.77 -11.70 -5.58
CA LEU A 157 -8.97 -10.98 -5.99
C LEU A 157 -10.20 -11.39 -5.14
N PRO A 158 -10.79 -10.50 -4.32
CA PRO A 158 -11.99 -10.81 -3.55
C PRO A 158 -13.17 -11.11 -4.49
N THR A 159 -14.03 -12.07 -4.10
CA THR A 159 -15.16 -12.51 -4.94
C THR A 159 -16.22 -11.42 -5.16
N ASP A 160 -16.31 -10.44 -4.27
CA ASP A 160 -17.17 -9.25 -4.33
C ASP A 160 -16.41 -7.97 -4.72
N GLY A 161 -15.10 -8.07 -5.00
CA GLY A 161 -14.23 -6.96 -5.34
C GLY A 161 -13.99 -5.97 -4.19
N VAL A 162 -14.23 -6.34 -2.93
CA VAL A 162 -14.01 -5.46 -1.77
C VAL A 162 -12.75 -5.89 -1.01
N LEU A 163 -11.71 -5.05 -1.06
CA LEU A 163 -10.49 -5.25 -0.25
C LEU A 163 -10.68 -4.71 1.17
N PHE A 164 -11.34 -3.56 1.29
CA PHE A 164 -11.68 -2.94 2.57
C PHE A 164 -13.12 -2.40 2.49
N PRO A 165 -14.06 -2.94 3.30
CA PRO A 165 -15.45 -2.49 3.28
C PRO A 165 -15.57 -1.06 3.76
N GLU A 166 -16.66 -0.39 3.40
CA GLU A 166 -16.95 0.96 3.89
C GLU A 166 -16.96 0.98 5.42
N THR A 167 -15.99 1.69 5.98
CA THR A 167 -15.75 1.72 7.42
C THR A 167 -15.64 3.18 7.85
N GLU A 168 -16.37 3.56 8.89
CA GLU A 168 -16.14 4.83 9.59
C GLU A 168 -14.81 4.75 10.34
N VAL A 169 -13.90 5.67 10.02
CA VAL A 169 -12.55 5.70 10.58
C VAL A 169 -12.26 7.07 11.19
N THR A 170 -11.58 7.06 12.34
CA THR A 170 -11.10 8.29 12.97
C THR A 170 -9.88 8.81 12.20
N PHE A 171 -9.82 10.11 12.00
CA PHE A 171 -8.63 10.83 11.59
C PHE A 171 -8.39 12.05 12.47
N TYR A 172 -7.19 12.61 12.40
CA TYR A 172 -6.78 13.76 13.19
C TYR A 172 -6.71 15.03 12.34
N GLU A 173 -7.14 16.17 12.87
CA GLU A 173 -7.08 17.45 12.14
C GLU A 173 -5.64 17.73 11.68
N GLY A 174 -5.46 17.87 10.37
CA GLY A 174 -4.16 17.94 9.69
C GLY A 174 -3.80 16.70 8.87
N GLU A 175 -4.45 15.55 9.06
CA GLU A 175 -4.17 14.35 8.28
C GLU A 175 -4.66 14.42 6.82
N SER A 176 -3.90 13.82 5.92
CA SER A 176 -4.27 13.64 4.51
C SER A 176 -4.96 12.31 4.24
N VAL A 177 -5.58 12.19 3.06
CA VAL A 177 -6.10 10.90 2.54
C VAL A 177 -5.02 9.81 2.58
N PHE A 178 -3.76 10.14 2.24
CA PHE A 178 -2.64 9.20 2.34
C PHE A 178 -2.42 8.69 3.76
N ASN A 179 -2.47 9.56 4.78
CA ASN A 179 -2.22 9.17 6.18
C ASN A 179 -3.26 8.14 6.65
N VAL A 180 -4.53 8.38 6.33
CA VAL A 180 -5.63 7.49 6.73
C VAL A 180 -5.58 6.17 5.98
N LEU A 181 -5.38 6.18 4.65
CA LEU A 181 -5.19 4.95 3.88
C LEU A 181 -4.04 4.11 4.47
N GLN A 182 -2.87 4.72 4.67
CA GLN A 182 -1.70 4.00 5.19
C GLN A 182 -1.95 3.39 6.57
N ARG A 183 -2.61 4.13 7.47
CA ARG A 183 -2.93 3.63 8.81
C ARG A 183 -3.90 2.46 8.74
N GLU A 184 -5.01 2.62 8.02
CA GLU A 184 -6.10 1.65 8.06
C GLU A 184 -5.79 0.38 7.25
N MET A 185 -5.07 0.47 6.12
CA MET A 185 -4.56 -0.73 5.42
C MET A 185 -3.61 -1.53 6.31
N LYS A 186 -2.64 -0.85 6.96
CA LYS A 186 -1.70 -1.48 7.89
C LYS A 186 -2.41 -2.14 9.08
N LYS A 187 -3.45 -1.50 9.62
CA LYS A 187 -4.27 -2.02 10.72
C LYS A 187 -5.12 -3.22 10.31
N ALA A 188 -5.63 -3.23 9.08
CA ALA A 188 -6.36 -4.35 8.49
C ALA A 188 -5.47 -5.53 8.05
N GLY A 189 -4.14 -5.35 8.03
CA GLY A 189 -3.20 -6.34 7.49
C GLY A 189 -3.21 -6.41 5.95
N ILE A 190 -3.76 -5.40 5.29
CA ILE A 190 -3.81 -5.27 3.83
C ILE A 190 -2.48 -4.68 3.36
N GLN A 191 -1.82 -5.37 2.43
CA GLN A 191 -0.59 -4.89 1.79
C GLN A 191 -0.87 -3.59 1.02
N MET A 192 0.09 -2.67 0.98
CA MET A 192 0.02 -1.46 0.19
C MET A 192 1.41 -1.06 -0.27
N GLU A 193 1.54 -0.69 -1.54
CA GLU A 193 2.78 -0.24 -2.16
C GLU A 193 2.63 1.19 -2.69
N PHE A 194 3.61 2.03 -2.37
CA PHE A 194 3.60 3.45 -2.70
C PHE A 194 5.02 3.99 -2.81
N GLU A 195 5.18 5.00 -3.67
CA GLU A 195 6.43 5.72 -3.85
C GLU A 195 6.21 7.24 -3.72
N ALA A 196 7.26 7.97 -3.37
CA ALA A 196 7.21 9.44 -3.39
C ALA A 196 7.42 9.94 -4.82
N THR A 197 6.53 10.80 -5.31
CA THR A 197 6.59 11.43 -6.63
C THR A 197 6.85 12.93 -6.47
N PRO A 198 8.13 13.39 -6.49
CA PRO A 198 8.49 14.77 -6.17
C PRO A 198 7.81 15.82 -7.07
N ILE A 199 7.54 15.47 -8.33
CA ILE A 199 6.89 16.33 -9.33
C ILE A 199 5.41 16.63 -9.02
N TYR A 200 4.82 15.91 -8.06
CA TYR A 200 3.45 16.12 -7.57
C TYR A 200 3.38 16.40 -6.05
N ASN A 201 4.54 16.53 -5.39
CA ASN A 201 4.71 16.57 -3.92
C ASN A 201 3.76 15.63 -3.17
N SER A 202 3.63 14.39 -3.65
CA SER A 202 2.72 13.39 -3.10
C SER A 202 3.36 12.01 -3.11
N ARG A 203 2.66 11.06 -2.52
CA ARG A 203 2.88 9.64 -2.75
C ARG A 203 1.92 9.13 -3.81
N TYR A 204 2.44 8.34 -4.73
CA TYR A 204 1.68 7.56 -5.71
C TYR A 204 1.43 6.16 -5.13
N ILE A 205 0.24 5.59 -5.35
CA ILE A 205 -0.15 4.27 -4.83
C ILE A 205 -0.12 3.28 -6.00
N GLY A 206 0.96 2.50 -6.09
CA GLY A 206 1.13 1.49 -7.14
C GLY A 206 0.38 0.19 -6.86
N GLY A 207 0.05 -0.12 -5.59
CA GLY A 207 -0.69 -1.34 -5.26
C GLY A 207 -1.39 -1.32 -3.91
N ILE A 208 -2.52 -2.04 -3.81
CA ILE A 208 -3.25 -2.30 -2.58
C ILE A 208 -3.77 -3.75 -2.61
N GLY A 209 -3.57 -4.51 -1.54
CA GLY A 209 -4.02 -5.90 -1.44
C GLY A 209 -3.36 -6.86 -2.43
N ASN A 210 -2.10 -6.59 -2.83
CA ASN A 210 -1.38 -7.28 -3.91
C ASN A 210 -2.02 -7.14 -5.31
N ILE A 211 -2.99 -6.24 -5.48
CA ILE A 211 -3.49 -5.81 -6.79
C ILE A 211 -2.81 -4.49 -7.14
N TYR A 212 -2.17 -4.44 -8.30
CA TYR A 212 -1.24 -3.40 -8.73
C TYR A 212 -1.72 -2.64 -9.96
N GLU A 213 -1.15 -1.45 -10.19
CA GLU A 213 -1.14 -0.85 -11.53
C GLU A 213 -0.70 -1.88 -12.58
N TYR A 214 -1.29 -1.78 -13.78
CA TYR A 214 -1.09 -2.68 -14.91
C TYR A 214 -1.61 -4.12 -14.77
N ASP A 215 -2.15 -4.54 -13.61
CA ASP A 215 -2.73 -5.89 -13.46
C ASP A 215 -3.99 -6.14 -14.32
N CYS A 216 -4.64 -5.11 -14.85
CA CYS A 216 -5.63 -5.20 -15.94
C CYS A 216 -5.16 -4.55 -17.26
N GLY A 217 -3.85 -4.49 -17.51
CA GLY A 217 -3.25 -3.86 -18.69
C GLY A 217 -2.84 -2.39 -18.51
N GLU A 218 -2.21 -1.80 -19.52
CA GLU A 218 -1.47 -0.52 -19.44
C GLU A 218 -2.28 0.69 -18.93
N LEU A 219 -3.61 0.62 -18.97
CA LEU A 219 -4.53 1.69 -18.54
C LEU A 219 -5.13 1.46 -17.14
N SER A 220 -4.64 0.46 -16.41
CA SER A 220 -5.21 0.03 -15.12
C SER A 220 -4.39 0.45 -13.91
N GLY A 221 -5.06 0.71 -12.79
CA GLY A 221 -4.42 1.17 -11.55
C GLY A 221 -5.38 1.73 -10.51
N TRP A 222 -4.81 2.33 -9.47
CA TRP A 222 -5.56 2.84 -8.32
C TRP A 222 -5.92 4.33 -8.46
N MET A 223 -7.19 4.64 -8.38
CA MET A 223 -7.71 6.01 -8.28
C MET A 223 -8.37 6.22 -6.92
N TYR A 224 -8.27 7.45 -6.41
CA TYR A 224 -9.00 7.87 -5.22
C TYR A 224 -10.02 8.95 -5.56
N ARG A 225 -11.16 8.92 -4.88
CA ARG A 225 -12.15 9.99 -4.90
C ARG A 225 -12.59 10.35 -3.49
N VAL A 226 -12.97 11.62 -3.31
CA VAL A 226 -13.53 12.12 -2.06
C VAL A 226 -14.87 12.79 -2.36
N ASN A 227 -15.92 12.39 -1.65
CA ASN A 227 -17.31 12.84 -1.88
C ASN A 227 -17.74 12.72 -3.35
N GLY A 228 -17.41 11.58 -3.99
CA GLY A 228 -17.72 11.30 -5.39
C GLY A 228 -16.88 12.09 -6.43
N TRP A 229 -15.88 12.86 -6.01
CA TRP A 229 -14.99 13.62 -6.90
C TRP A 229 -13.58 13.06 -6.89
N PHE A 230 -13.05 12.75 -8.07
CA PHE A 230 -11.64 12.40 -8.29
C PHE A 230 -10.78 13.67 -8.30
N PRO A 231 -9.90 13.91 -7.31
CA PRO A 231 -9.06 15.10 -7.30
C PRO A 231 -7.94 14.99 -8.35
N ASN A 232 -7.62 16.11 -8.99
CA ASN A 232 -6.58 16.22 -10.02
C ASN A 232 -5.17 16.44 -9.42
N TYR A 233 -4.96 16.05 -8.16
CA TYR A 233 -3.69 16.13 -7.45
C TYR A 233 -3.55 14.93 -6.50
N GLY A 234 -2.33 14.66 -6.03
CA GLY A 234 -2.03 13.45 -5.27
C GLY A 234 -2.60 13.40 -3.84
N CYS A 235 -2.93 12.18 -3.38
CA CYS A 235 -3.62 11.91 -2.11
C CYS A 235 -2.89 12.38 -0.83
N SER A 236 -1.59 12.68 -0.88
CA SER A 236 -0.88 13.29 0.26
C SER A 236 -1.19 14.77 0.45
N ARG A 237 -1.73 15.44 -0.58
CA ARG A 237 -2.05 16.87 -0.59
C ARG A 237 -3.54 17.16 -0.36
N TYR A 238 -4.41 16.13 -0.34
CA TYR A 238 -5.80 16.27 0.09
C TYR A 238 -5.85 16.14 1.61
N GLN A 239 -6.10 17.25 2.31
CA GLN A 239 -6.30 17.28 3.76
C GLN A 239 -7.78 17.02 4.09
N LEU A 240 -8.03 16.06 4.97
CA LEU A 240 -9.38 15.55 5.25
C LEU A 240 -10.23 16.52 6.05
N LYS A 241 -11.54 16.47 5.77
CA LYS A 241 -12.59 17.20 6.51
C LYS A 241 -13.53 16.21 7.18
N ASP A 242 -14.10 16.65 8.31
CA ASP A 242 -15.05 15.86 9.07
C ASP A 242 -16.28 15.53 8.19
N GLY A 243 -16.64 14.25 8.14
CA GLY A 243 -17.68 13.71 7.27
C GLY A 243 -17.28 13.44 5.82
N ASP A 244 -16.01 13.58 5.43
CA ASP A 244 -15.57 13.19 4.07
C ASP A 244 -15.79 11.69 3.81
N ALA A 245 -16.25 11.35 2.60
CA ALA A 245 -16.35 9.96 2.12
C ALA A 245 -15.20 9.66 1.15
N VAL A 246 -14.26 8.81 1.55
CA VAL A 246 -13.04 8.46 0.80
C VAL A 246 -13.18 7.08 0.18
N GLU A 247 -13.05 6.99 -1.14
CA GLU A 247 -13.10 5.73 -1.86
C GLU A 247 -11.84 5.56 -2.71
N TRP A 248 -11.19 4.40 -2.58
CA TRP A 248 -10.18 3.92 -3.51
C TRP A 248 -10.80 2.89 -4.42
N VAL A 249 -10.72 3.14 -5.73
CA VAL A 249 -11.29 2.30 -6.77
C VAL A 249 -10.20 1.91 -7.75
N TYR A 250 -10.16 0.63 -8.11
CA TYR A 250 -9.36 0.17 -9.22
C TYR A 250 -10.04 0.53 -10.55
N THR A 251 -9.29 1.06 -11.50
CA THR A 251 -9.70 1.25 -12.90
C THR A 251 -9.06 0.19 -13.77
N CYS A 252 -9.79 -0.31 -14.76
CA CYS A 252 -9.28 -1.08 -15.89
C CYS A 252 -9.12 -0.21 -17.16
N ASP A 253 -9.74 0.98 -17.24
CA ASP A 253 -9.82 1.80 -18.47
C ASP A 253 -9.48 3.30 -18.26
N TYR A 254 -8.37 3.59 -17.58
CA TYR A 254 -7.87 4.94 -17.27
C TYR A 254 -8.90 5.87 -16.59
N GLY A 255 -9.83 5.30 -15.80
CA GLY A 255 -10.86 6.01 -15.06
C GLY A 255 -12.25 5.98 -15.70
N ARG A 256 -12.38 5.62 -16.99
CA ARG A 256 -13.66 5.66 -17.73
C ARG A 256 -14.70 4.68 -17.19
N ASP A 257 -14.24 3.56 -16.65
CA ASP A 257 -15.05 2.51 -16.03
C ASP A 257 -15.49 2.84 -14.58
N VAL A 258 -14.87 3.84 -13.93
CA VAL A 258 -15.21 4.29 -12.55
C VAL A 258 -15.82 5.69 -12.48
N GLY A 259 -16.11 6.32 -13.62
CA GLY A 259 -16.67 7.68 -13.71
C GLY A 259 -15.62 8.80 -13.53
N GLY A 260 -14.36 8.49 -13.83
CA GLY A 260 -13.19 9.36 -13.69
C GLY A 260 -12.78 10.10 -14.97
N ASP A 261 -13.64 10.20 -15.99
CA ASP A 261 -13.33 10.75 -17.33
C ASP A 261 -12.57 12.09 -17.33
N TYR A 262 -12.87 12.97 -16.36
CA TYR A 262 -12.21 14.27 -16.23
C TYR A 262 -10.74 14.17 -15.79
N ALA A 263 -10.37 13.11 -15.06
CA ALA A 263 -8.98 12.80 -14.73
C ALA A 263 -8.29 11.99 -15.85
N ALA A 264 -9.08 11.35 -16.73
CA ALA A 264 -8.58 10.63 -17.91
C ALA A 264 -8.14 11.59 -19.03
N ASN A 265 -8.92 12.65 -19.27
CA ASN A 265 -8.72 13.54 -20.42
C ASN A 265 -7.64 14.63 -20.22
N SER A 266 -7.16 14.86 -18.99
CA SER A 266 -6.07 15.82 -18.72
C SER A 266 -4.70 15.38 -19.27
N GLY A 267 -4.58 14.12 -19.71
CA GLY A 267 -3.36 13.56 -20.28
C GLY A 267 -3.15 13.79 -21.79
N GLY A 268 -4.08 14.43 -22.52
CA GLY A 268 -3.99 14.41 -23.99
C GLY A 268 -4.92 15.31 -24.80
N GLU A 269 -4.83 16.64 -24.66
CA GLU A 269 -5.18 17.58 -25.73
C GLU A 269 -4.04 18.62 -25.94
N GLY A 270 -3.30 18.46 -27.05
CA GLY A 270 -2.21 19.34 -27.49
C GLY A 270 -1.89 19.15 -28.98
#